data_AF-A0A521SPR3-F1
#
_entry.id   AF-A0A521SPR3-F1
#
_cell.length_a   1.000
_cell.length_b   1.000
_cell.length_c   1.000
_cell.angle_alpha   90.00
_cell.angle_beta   90.00
_cell.angle_gamma   90.00
#
_symmetry.space_group_name_H-M   'P 1'
#
loop_
_entity.id
_entity.type
_entity.pdbx_description
1 polymer ?
#
loop_
_entity_poly.entity_id
_entity_poly.type
_entity_poly.pdbx_seq_one_letter_code
_entity_poly.pdbx_strand_id
1 'polypeptide(L)'
;MKFIYEAVDAQGMLLRETLAAPNREEAIQKIQGMGYFPIVLDEIAGEEASPEAVPEAFSWRGVTALFGVPFKEIIYFTRRLATLHEAGLSIIRSLEILRRQFSGSGMGRMIGGMLQ
;
A
#
# COMPACT_ATOMS: atom_id res chain seq x y z
N MET A 1 -13.82 -4.49 19.22
CA MET A 1 -12.82 -3.41 19.17
C MET A 1 -13.12 -2.51 17.98
N LYS A 2 -12.81 -1.22 18.05
CA LYS A 2 -12.86 -0.33 16.90
C LYS A 2 -11.44 -0.13 16.40
N PHE A 3 -11.26 -0.24 15.09
CA PHE A 3 -10.01 0.02 14.42
C PHE A 3 -10.19 1.22 13.51
N ILE A 4 -9.16 2.04 13.39
CA ILE A 4 -9.04 2.97 12.27
C ILE A 4 -8.12 2.35 11.24
N TYR A 5 -8.49 2.44 9.97
CA TYR A 5 -7.71 1.87 8.89
C TYR A 5 -7.55 2.87 7.76
N GLU A 6 -6.38 2.83 7.13
CA GLU A 6 -6.13 3.44 5.82
C GLU A 6 -6.02 2.31 4.83
N ALA A 7 -6.82 2.35 3.77
CA ALA A 7 -6.78 1.37 2.70
C ALA A 7 -6.81 2.04 1.33
N VAL A 8 -6.47 1.28 0.29
CA VAL A 8 -6.69 1.69 -1.10
C VAL A 8 -7.70 0.81 -1.77
N ASP A 9 -8.54 1.41 -2.61
CA ASP A 9 -9.40 0.68 -3.53
C ASP A 9 -8.61 0.08 -4.71
N ALA A 10 -9.30 -0.66 -5.58
CA ALA A 10 -8.71 -1.25 -6.78
C ALA A 10 -8.18 -0.20 -7.77
N GLN A 11 -8.65 1.03 -7.67
CA GLN A 11 -8.31 2.19 -8.49
C GLN A 11 -7.11 2.96 -7.93
N GLY A 12 -6.69 2.63 -6.70
CA GLY A 12 -5.57 3.23 -5.97
C GLY A 12 -5.93 4.53 -5.25
N MET A 13 -7.23 4.79 -4.99
CA MET A 13 -7.65 5.90 -4.14
C MET A 13 -7.50 5.52 -2.67
N LEU A 14 -6.86 6.41 -1.91
CA LEU A 14 -6.70 6.27 -0.47
C LEU A 14 -8.00 6.63 0.23
N LEU A 15 -8.44 5.78 1.15
CA LEU A 15 -9.57 6.03 2.04
C LEU A 15 -9.17 5.73 3.48
N ARG A 16 -9.69 6.52 4.40
CA ARG A 16 -9.46 6.39 5.84
C ARG A 16 -10.81 6.30 6.53
N GLU A 17 -11.05 5.17 7.17
CA GLU A 17 -12.32 4.89 7.82
C GLU A 17 -12.12 4.12 9.13
N THR A 18 -13.20 3.97 9.88
CA THR A 18 -13.21 3.15 11.10
C THR A 18 -14.02 1.87 10.86
N LEU A 19 -13.55 0.78 11.46
CA LEU A 19 -14.13 -0.56 11.32
C LEU A 19 -14.26 -1.21 12.69
N ALA A 20 -15.40 -1.85 12.96
CA ALA A 20 -15.57 -2.70 14.12
C ALA A 20 -15.22 -4.17 13.81
N ALA A 21 -14.28 -4.73 14.57
CA ALA A 21 -13.90 -6.14 14.49
C ALA A 21 -13.51 -6.67 15.89
N PRO A 22 -13.56 -7.99 16.11
CA PRO A 22 -13.19 -8.58 17.40
C PRO A 22 -11.67 -8.71 17.58
N ASN A 23 -10.90 -8.73 16.49
CA ASN A 23 -9.43 -8.76 16.50
C ASN A 23 -8.86 -8.15 15.21
N ARG A 24 -7.53 -7.94 15.17
CA ARG A 24 -6.81 -7.35 14.03
C ARG A 24 -6.91 -8.18 12.75
N GLU A 25 -6.89 -9.50 12.85
CA GLU A 25 -6.93 -10.39 11.68
C GLU A 25 -8.29 -10.37 10.99
N GLU A 26 -9.38 -10.38 11.76
CA GLU A 26 -10.73 -10.19 11.23
C GLU A 26 -10.95 -8.79 10.66
N ALA A 27 -10.31 -7.77 11.23
CA ALA A 27 -10.35 -6.43 10.66
C ALA A 27 -9.72 -6.40 9.25
N ILE A 28 -8.55 -7.02 9.09
CA ILE A 28 -7.87 -7.16 7.80
C ILE A 28 -8.74 -7.94 6.80
N GLN A 29 -9.32 -9.06 7.22
CA GLN A 29 -10.18 -9.87 6.35
C GLN A 29 -11.44 -9.12 5.91
N LYS A 30 -12.06 -8.33 6.81
CA LYS A 30 -13.18 -7.46 6.43
C LYS A 30 -12.76 -6.39 5.42
N ILE A 31 -11.63 -5.73 5.63
CA ILE A 31 -11.11 -4.70 4.71
C ILE A 31 -10.84 -5.31 3.33
N GLN A 32 -10.19 -6.48 3.28
CA GLN A 32 -9.96 -7.22 2.04
C GLN A 32 -11.26 -7.71 1.39
N GLY A 33 -12.23 -8.16 2.18
CA GLY A 33 -13.56 -8.57 1.71
C GLY A 33 -14.38 -7.42 1.11
N MET A 34 -14.12 -6.18 1.54
CA MET A 34 -14.69 -4.98 0.92
C MET A 34 -14.00 -4.60 -0.40
N GLY A 35 -12.99 -5.35 -0.83
CA GLY A 35 -12.20 -5.06 -2.03
C GLY A 35 -11.14 -3.99 -1.83
N TYR A 36 -10.87 -3.62 -0.58
CA TYR A 36 -9.83 -2.64 -0.24
C TYR A 36 -8.54 -3.35 0.19
N PHE A 37 -7.40 -2.76 -0.15
CA PHE A 37 -6.09 -3.24 0.28
C PHE A 37 -5.66 -2.44 1.52
N PRO A 38 -5.62 -3.05 2.71
CA PRO A 38 -5.23 -2.36 3.94
C PRO A 38 -3.77 -1.92 3.90
N ILE A 39 -3.50 -0.69 4.34
CA ILE A 39 -2.18 -0.06 4.38
C ILE A 39 -1.77 0.20 5.83
N VAL A 40 -2.67 0.79 6.62
CA VAL A 40 -2.52 1.01 8.06
C VAL A 40 -3.73 0.46 8.77
N LEU A 41 -3.52 -0.13 9.95
CA LEU A 41 -4.60 -0.60 10.81
C LEU A 41 -4.17 -0.41 12.27
N ASP A 42 -4.80 0.57 12.92
CA ASP A 42 -4.55 0.92 14.33
C ASP A 42 -5.80 0.64 15.17
N GLU A 43 -5.60 0.15 16.38
CA GLU A 43 -6.67 -0.11 17.33
C GLU A 43 -6.99 1.16 18.14
N ILE A 44 -8.27 1.53 18.20
CA ILE A 44 -8.74 2.62 19.05
C ILE A 44 -9.26 2.01 20.34
N ALA A 45 -8.50 2.16 21.42
CA ALA A 45 -8.91 1.75 22.76
C ALA A 45 -9.84 2.81 23.38
N GLY A 46 -11.15 2.65 23.25
CA GLY A 46 -12.15 3.46 23.96
C GLY A 46 -13.47 3.65 23.21
N GLU A 47 -14.59 3.55 23.95
CA GLU A 47 -15.86 4.13 23.56
C GLU A 47 -15.69 5.65 23.42
N GLU A 48 -16.26 6.22 22.35
CA GLU A 48 -16.13 7.62 21.92
C GLU A 48 -14.83 7.97 21.17
N ALA A 49 -14.90 7.94 19.84
CA ALA A 49 -13.97 8.67 19.00
C ALA A 49 -14.79 9.48 17.99
N SER A 50 -14.91 10.77 18.25
CA SER A 50 -15.30 11.78 17.26
C SER A 50 -14.32 11.73 16.07
N PRO A 51 -14.78 11.98 14.84
CA PRO A 51 -14.01 11.75 13.61
C PRO A 51 -12.79 12.67 13.41
N GLU A 52 -12.44 13.52 14.38
CA GLU A 52 -11.49 14.63 14.22
C GLU A 52 -10.22 14.54 15.07
N ALA A 53 -10.07 13.53 15.92
CA ALA A 53 -8.88 13.42 16.78
C ALA A 53 -8.27 12.03 16.69
N VAL A 54 -7.33 11.87 15.74
CA VAL A 54 -6.47 10.69 15.69
C VAL A 54 -5.03 11.19 15.56
N PRO A 55 -4.13 10.83 16.50
CA PRO A 55 -2.73 11.22 16.43
C PRO A 55 -2.10 10.72 15.13
N GLU A 56 -1.14 11.48 14.61
CA GLU A 56 -0.39 11.26 13.36
C GLU A 56 0.54 10.03 13.44
N ALA A 57 0.04 8.88 13.87
CA ALA A 57 0.76 7.63 13.89
C ALA A 57 0.90 7.12 12.44
N PHE A 58 2.14 7.12 11.96
CA PHE A 58 2.61 6.55 10.69
C PHE A 58 1.85 6.99 9.42
N SER A 59 1.91 8.29 9.10
CA SER A 59 1.48 8.73 7.77
C SER A 59 2.42 8.14 6.71
N TRP A 60 1.88 7.33 5.79
CA TRP A 60 2.62 6.89 4.60
C TRP A 60 3.00 8.06 3.69
N ARG A 61 2.47 9.27 3.93
CA ARG A 61 3.00 10.55 3.41
C ARG A 61 4.48 10.74 3.76
N GLY A 62 4.90 10.35 4.96
CA GLY A 62 6.30 10.36 5.38
C GLY A 62 7.15 9.34 4.62
N VAL A 63 6.63 8.14 4.39
CA VAL A 63 7.32 7.07 3.63
C VAL A 63 7.41 7.41 2.14
N THR A 64 6.34 7.95 1.55
CA THR A 64 6.34 8.46 0.17
C THR A 64 7.28 9.66 0.00
N ALA A 65 7.37 10.54 1.00
CA ALA A 65 8.34 11.63 1.00
C ALA A 65 9.80 11.14 1.16
N LEU A 66 10.02 10.07 1.93
CA LEU A 66 11.35 9.48 2.18
C LEU A 66 11.89 8.71 0.96
N PHE A 67 11.04 7.92 0.31
CA PHE A 67 11.43 7.11 -0.86
C PHE A 67 11.16 7.81 -2.20
N GLY A 68 10.39 8.90 -2.21
CA GLY A 68 10.06 9.64 -3.42
C GLY A 68 9.22 8.84 -4.43
N VAL A 69 8.58 7.74 -4.01
CA VAL A 69 7.77 6.85 -4.85
C VAL A 69 6.34 6.80 -4.34
N PRO A 70 5.32 7.25 -5.10
CA PRO A 70 3.92 7.19 -4.69
C PRO A 70 3.48 5.74 -4.45
N PHE A 71 2.65 5.51 -3.43
CA PHE A 71 2.20 4.17 -3.05
C PHE A 71 1.53 3.40 -4.20
N LYS A 72 0.79 4.12 -5.05
CA LYS A 72 0.18 3.57 -6.27
C LYS A 72 1.21 2.91 -7.21
N GLU A 73 2.40 3.50 -7.36
CA GLU A 73 3.47 2.91 -8.16
C GLU A 73 4.01 1.61 -7.54
N ILE A 74 4.09 1.52 -6.20
CA ILE A 74 4.50 0.31 -5.48
C ILE A 74 3.52 -0.84 -5.75
N ILE A 75 2.22 -0.56 -5.70
CA ILE A 75 1.17 -1.56 -6.01
C ILE A 75 1.31 -2.04 -7.46
N TYR A 76 1.44 -1.12 -8.42
CA TYR A 76 1.61 -1.50 -9.81
C TYR A 76 2.90 -2.29 -10.03
N PHE A 77 3.99 -1.88 -9.40
CA PHE A 77 5.28 -2.55 -9.51
C PHE A 77 5.19 -4.00 -9.02
N THR A 78 4.67 -4.22 -7.81
CA THR A 78 4.57 -5.55 -7.20
C THR A 78 3.65 -6.48 -7.98
N ARG A 79 2.49 -5.99 -8.46
CA ARG A 79 1.59 -6.77 -9.33
C ARG A 79 2.25 -7.16 -10.65
N ARG A 80 2.91 -6.22 -11.32
CA ARG A 80 3.57 -6.48 -12.61
C ARG A 80 4.77 -7.41 -12.45
N LEU A 81 5.53 -7.26 -11.37
CA LEU A 81 6.61 -8.18 -11.03
C LEU A 81 6.10 -9.61 -10.81
N ALA A 82 4.99 -9.78 -10.06
CA ALA A 82 4.38 -11.09 -9.84
C ALA A 82 3.99 -11.76 -11.16
N THR A 83 3.34 -11.02 -12.07
CA THR A 83 2.98 -11.55 -13.41
C THR A 83 4.21 -11.96 -14.22
N LEU A 84 5.28 -11.16 -14.23
CA LEU A 84 6.50 -11.48 -14.99
C LEU A 84 7.25 -12.68 -14.37
N HIS A 85 7.22 -12.79 -13.04
CA HIS A 85 7.76 -13.94 -12.31
C HIS A 85 6.98 -15.21 -12.61
N GLU A 86 5.64 -15.17 -12.59
CA GLU A 86 4.76 -16.28 -12.99
C GLU A 86 4.96 -16.69 -14.45
N ALA A 87 5.23 -15.73 -15.33
CA ALA A 87 5.56 -15.98 -16.73
C ALA A 87 6.97 -16.61 -16.93
N GLY A 88 7.73 -16.84 -15.86
CA GLY A 88 9.04 -17.49 -15.90
C GLY A 88 10.17 -16.57 -16.37
N LEU A 89 9.97 -15.25 -16.37
CA LEU A 89 11.05 -14.32 -16.68
C LEU A 89 12.01 -14.23 -15.49
N SER A 90 13.31 -14.20 -15.77
CA SER A 90 14.30 -13.96 -14.73
C SER A 90 14.08 -12.60 -14.08
N ILE A 91 14.39 -12.50 -12.78
CA ILE A 91 14.18 -11.27 -11.99
C ILE A 91 14.83 -10.05 -12.66
N ILE A 92 16.04 -10.21 -13.19
CA ILE A 92 16.77 -9.14 -13.91
C ILE A 92 15.97 -8.68 -15.13
N ARG A 93 15.48 -9.60 -15.97
CA ARG A 93 14.68 -9.26 -17.16
C ARG A 93 13.36 -8.61 -16.80
N SER A 94 12.72 -9.10 -15.74
CA SER A 94 11.50 -8.51 -15.19
C SER A 94 11.75 -7.07 -14.72
N LEU A 95 12.84 -6.80 -14.01
CA LEU A 95 13.23 -5.46 -13.57
C LEU A 95 13.58 -4.53 -14.76
N GLU A 96 14.25 -5.01 -15.80
CA GLU A 96 14.51 -4.22 -17.02
C GLU A 96 13.22 -3.77 -17.71
N ILE A 97 12.24 -4.66 -17.81
CA ILE A 97 10.92 -4.37 -18.37
C ILE A 97 10.19 -3.35 -17.49
N LEU A 98 10.16 -3.57 -16.17
CA LEU A 98 9.52 -2.67 -15.22
C LEU A 98 10.17 -1.28 -15.24
N ARG A 99 11.50 -1.17 -15.33
CA ARG A 99 12.18 0.12 -15.46
C ARG A 99 11.68 0.94 -16.66
N ARG A 100 11.42 0.28 -17.79
CA ARG A 100 10.87 0.93 -18.99
C ARG A 100 9.43 1.37 -18.79
N GLN A 101 8.61 0.56 -18.10
CA GLN A 101 7.22 0.89 -17.80
C GLN A 101 7.06 2.04 -16.80
N PHE A 102 8.02 2.17 -15.85
CA PHE A 102 8.06 3.23 -14.84
C PHE A 102 8.97 4.40 -15.25
N SER A 103 9.29 4.57 -16.54
CA SER A 103 10.21 5.61 -17.01
C SER A 103 9.72 7.00 -16.59
N GLY A 104 10.57 7.78 -15.90
CA GLY A 104 10.25 9.14 -15.43
C GLY A 104 9.61 9.21 -14.04
N SER A 105 9.38 8.08 -13.38
CA SER A 105 8.82 8.04 -12.02
C SER A 105 9.89 7.85 -10.93
N GLY A 106 9.50 8.02 -9.66
CA GLY A 106 10.34 7.65 -8.52
C GLY A 106 10.70 6.17 -8.53
N MET A 107 9.72 5.31 -8.83
CA MET A 107 9.92 3.86 -8.93
C MET A 107 10.95 3.50 -10.01
N GLY A 108 10.90 4.17 -11.17
CA GLY A 108 11.84 3.93 -12.27
C GLY A 108 13.29 4.22 -11.90
N ARG A 109 13.53 5.28 -11.10
CA ARG A 109 14.86 5.60 -10.57
C ARG A 109 15.34 4.54 -9.58
N MET A 110 14.46 4.07 -8.69
CA MET A 110 14.78 3.01 -7.73
C MET A 110 15.15 1.70 -8.44
N ILE A 111 14.35 1.26 -9.42
CA ILE A 111 14.65 0.07 -10.22
C ILE A 111 15.97 0.25 -10.99
N GLY A 112 16.23 1.47 -11.50
CA GLY A 112 17.50 1.80 -12.14
C GLY A 112 18.71 1.55 -11.23
N GLY A 113 18.63 1.97 -9.96
CA GLY A 113 19.68 1.72 -8.97
C GLY A 113 19.84 0.26 -8.58
N MET A 114 18.79 -0.57 -8.67
CA MET A 114 18.87 -2.02 -8.43
C MET A 114 19.53 -2.80 -9.57
N LEU A 115 19.57 -2.23 -10.77
CA LEU A 115 20.12 -2.85 -11.99
C LEU A 115 21.57 -2.43 -12.29
N GLN A 116 22.16 -1.55 -11.47
CA GLN A 116 23.57 -1.19 -11.52
C GLN A 116 24.39 -2.14 -10.65
#